data_AF-A0A846BL21-F1
#
_entry.id   AF-A0A846BL21-F1
#
_cell.length_a   1.000
_cell.length_b   1.000
_cell.length_c   1.000
_cell.angle_alpha   90.00
_cell.angle_beta   90.00
_cell.angle_gamma   90.00
#
_symmetry.space_group_name_H-M   'P 1'
#
loop_
_entity.id
_entity.type
_entity.pdbx_description
1 polymer ?
#
loop_
_entity_poly.entity_id
_entity_poly.type
_entity_poly.pdbx_seq_one_letter_code
_entity_poly.pdbx_strand_id
1 'polypeptide(L)'
;MVTTENTGAKSKPVWWKFVVIIVAILVTVLIYLVSPLLLGNSSVKYADIEDHFKYGSIGGEEANGIPYWIWKVLPVMFPDKLPGEGYTSLGFISEPEQDLPIGFSQSKILFNRVGQNCATCHAGSLRDTPDSQPQIITTMPSNTVDLEGYIKFLSAVAVDKRFTAKEMMPMIESLGAKLNPLEKLIYRYLAIPQTRDALITQRSQFAFLERQSDYGPGRVDTFTSYKTRQFGFSSELIEEKELNGIADFPSIWQQKPREGMQLHWDGDNKSVNERNSSAALALVTPTTINLDAIHRVADWLWELPPPPYPYEINQELASLGKPIYQNNCASCHAFDGAKVGTVVPIEEIGTDRGRLDSYTYEFLSNQNT
;
A
#
# COMPACT_ATOMS: atom_id res chain seq x y z
N MET A 1 8.37 -87.52 -39.80
CA MET A 1 7.58 -86.27 -39.72
C MET A 1 8.02 -85.54 -38.47
N VAL A 2 8.86 -84.51 -38.61
CA VAL A 2 9.21 -83.60 -37.51
C VAL A 2 8.80 -82.21 -37.99
N THR A 3 7.70 -81.71 -37.46
CA THR A 3 7.22 -80.34 -37.66
C THR A 3 7.91 -79.46 -36.62
N THR A 4 8.83 -78.61 -37.06
CA THR A 4 9.41 -77.56 -36.22
C THR A 4 8.53 -76.32 -36.26
N GLU A 5 7.95 -75.98 -35.10
CA GLU A 5 7.32 -74.69 -34.82
C GLU A 5 8.35 -73.56 -34.95
N ASN A 6 7.95 -72.47 -35.60
CA ASN A 6 8.71 -71.23 -35.65
C ASN A 6 7.96 -70.17 -34.83
N THR A 7 8.34 -70.01 -33.56
CA THR A 7 7.81 -68.96 -32.67
C THR A 7 8.66 -67.69 -32.81
N GLY A 8 8.28 -66.83 -33.77
CA GLY A 8 8.87 -65.50 -33.91
C GLY A 8 8.52 -64.60 -32.73
N ALA A 9 9.48 -64.41 -31.81
CA ALA A 9 9.40 -63.40 -30.76
C ALA A 9 9.42 -62.00 -31.38
N LYS A 10 8.27 -61.31 -31.38
CA LYS A 10 8.16 -59.90 -31.80
C LYS A 10 8.94 -59.03 -30.81
N SER A 11 10.12 -58.56 -31.21
CA SER A 11 10.89 -57.56 -30.47
C SER A 11 10.04 -56.31 -30.27
N LYS A 12 9.73 -55.94 -29.02
CA LYS A 12 9.00 -54.70 -28.73
C LYS A 12 9.82 -53.53 -29.30
N PRO A 13 9.24 -52.73 -30.22
CA PRO A 13 10.02 -51.80 -31.03
C PRO A 13 10.57 -50.66 -30.14
N VAL A 14 11.86 -50.35 -30.31
CA VAL A 14 12.68 -49.44 -29.45
C VAL A 14 12.13 -48.00 -29.40
N TRP A 15 11.29 -47.61 -30.36
CA TRP A 15 10.68 -46.27 -30.46
C TRP A 15 9.91 -45.84 -29.20
N TRP A 16 9.29 -46.77 -28.46
CA TRP A 16 8.54 -46.41 -27.25
C TRP A 16 9.46 -45.85 -26.15
N LYS A 17 10.71 -46.32 -26.06
CA LYS A 17 11.71 -45.79 -25.12
C LYS A 17 12.09 -44.36 -25.49
N PHE A 18 12.22 -44.06 -26.79
CA PHE A 18 12.48 -42.70 -27.26
C PHE A 18 11.30 -41.75 -26.98
N VAL A 19 10.07 -42.21 -27.20
CA VAL A 19 8.86 -41.43 -26.86
C VAL A 19 8.79 -41.15 -25.36
N VAL A 20 9.05 -42.15 -24.51
CA VAL A 20 9.07 -41.97 -23.05
C VAL A 20 10.15 -40.98 -22.62
N ILE A 21 11.35 -41.04 -23.21
CA ILE A 21 12.44 -40.08 -22.91
C ILE A 21 12.05 -38.66 -23.35
N ILE A 22 11.48 -38.49 -24.54
CA ILE A 22 11.04 -37.18 -25.03
C ILE A 22 9.94 -36.62 -24.12
N VAL A 23 8.94 -37.43 -23.76
CA VAL A 23 7.88 -37.02 -22.83
C VAL A 23 8.46 -36.66 -21.47
N ALA A 24 9.39 -37.45 -20.93
CA ALA A 24 10.04 -37.15 -19.66
C ALA A 24 10.83 -35.82 -19.71
N ILE A 25 11.54 -35.54 -20.81
CA ILE A 25 12.23 -34.26 -21.02
C ILE A 25 11.22 -33.11 -21.10
N LEU A 26 10.15 -33.24 -21.87
CA LEU A 26 9.11 -32.22 -21.99
C LEU A 26 8.43 -31.94 -20.66
N VAL A 27 8.10 -32.98 -19.90
CA VAL A 27 7.53 -32.85 -18.55
C VAL A 27 8.53 -32.19 -17.61
N THR A 28 9.81 -32.54 -17.67
CA THR A 28 10.86 -31.92 -16.83
C THR A 28 11.04 -30.44 -17.18
N VAL A 29 11.06 -30.08 -18.46
CA VAL A 29 11.13 -28.69 -18.92
C VAL A 29 9.88 -27.92 -18.50
N LEU A 30 8.69 -28.51 -18.63
CA LEU A 30 7.44 -27.89 -18.20
C LEU A 30 7.44 -27.65 -16.68
N ILE A 31 7.82 -28.65 -15.89
CA ILE A 31 7.96 -28.53 -14.43
C ILE A 31 8.98 -27.44 -14.11
N TYR A 32 10.14 -27.42 -14.78
CA TYR A 32 11.15 -26.39 -14.57
C TYR A 32 10.63 -24.97 -14.87
N LEU A 33 9.88 -24.77 -15.96
CA LEU A 33 9.33 -23.47 -16.34
C LEU A 33 8.17 -23.02 -15.44
N VAL A 34 7.34 -23.95 -14.96
CA VAL A 34 6.14 -23.66 -14.16
C VAL A 34 6.44 -23.64 -12.65
N SER A 35 7.46 -24.35 -12.21
CA SER A 35 7.83 -24.43 -10.80
C SER A 35 8.05 -23.07 -10.13
N PRO A 36 8.65 -22.04 -10.76
CA PRO A 36 8.78 -20.73 -10.12
C PRO A 36 7.44 -20.03 -9.91
N LEU A 37 6.40 -20.36 -10.69
CA LEU A 37 5.05 -19.78 -10.57
C LEU A 37 4.22 -20.46 -9.46
N LEU A 38 4.47 -21.74 -9.21
CA LEU A 38 3.72 -22.56 -8.23
C LEU A 38 4.43 -22.73 -6.89
N LEU A 39 5.76 -22.80 -6.90
CA LEU A 39 6.61 -23.00 -5.74
C LEU A 39 7.24 -21.66 -5.38
N GLY A 40 6.55 -20.90 -4.56
CA GLY A 40 6.98 -19.58 -4.15
C GLY A 40 6.12 -19.09 -3.00
N ASN A 41 6.66 -19.17 -1.79
CA ASN A 41 5.97 -18.82 -0.57
C ASN A 41 5.34 -17.42 -0.62
N SER A 42 4.28 -17.32 0.19
CA SER A 42 3.57 -16.15 0.69
C SER A 42 4.48 -14.94 1.01
N SER A 43 3.85 -13.80 1.30
CA SER A 43 4.48 -12.58 1.82
C SER A 43 5.72 -12.80 2.70
N VAL A 44 6.73 -11.93 2.52
CA VAL A 44 7.94 -11.93 3.34
C VAL A 44 7.55 -11.77 4.81
N LYS A 45 8.05 -12.68 5.67
CA LYS A 45 7.82 -12.65 7.11
C LYS A 45 9.01 -12.03 7.81
N TYR A 46 8.77 -10.93 8.52
CA TYR A 46 9.76 -10.24 9.32
C TYR A 46 9.58 -10.62 10.79
N ALA A 47 10.67 -11.05 11.45
CA ALA A 47 10.65 -11.40 12.87
C ALA A 47 10.59 -10.14 13.75
N ASP A 48 11.38 -9.13 13.39
CA ASP A 48 11.31 -7.81 14.00
C ASP A 48 9.99 -7.09 13.65
N ILE A 49 9.43 -6.36 14.61
CA ILE A 49 8.12 -5.69 14.44
C ILE A 49 8.25 -4.39 13.65
N GLU A 50 9.35 -3.66 13.76
CA GLU A 50 9.57 -2.44 12.98
C GLU A 50 9.83 -2.79 11.51
N ASP A 51 10.60 -3.83 11.23
CA ASP A 51 10.77 -4.33 9.86
C ASP A 51 9.45 -4.83 9.28
N HIS A 52 8.64 -5.55 10.08
CA HIS A 52 7.30 -5.95 9.68
C HIS A 52 6.40 -4.75 9.39
N PHE A 53 6.48 -3.70 10.21
CA PHE A 53 5.72 -2.48 10.00
C PHE A 53 6.14 -1.75 8.73
N LYS A 54 7.46 -1.65 8.46
CA LYS A 54 8.01 -0.97 7.28
C LYS A 54 7.71 -1.73 5.98
N TYR A 55 7.87 -3.06 5.97
CA TYR A 55 7.94 -3.86 4.73
C TYR A 55 7.02 -5.09 4.70
N GLY A 56 6.29 -5.37 5.79
CA GLY A 56 5.39 -6.50 5.90
C GLY A 56 4.09 -6.32 5.11
N SER A 57 3.59 -7.43 4.57
CA SER A 57 2.33 -7.46 3.83
C SER A 57 1.12 -7.41 4.75
N ILE A 58 0.20 -6.50 4.45
CA ILE A 58 -1.17 -6.50 4.97
C ILE A 58 -2.20 -7.04 3.96
N GLY A 59 -1.78 -7.46 2.76
CA GLY A 59 -2.65 -7.98 1.70
C GLY A 59 -2.81 -7.07 0.48
N GLY A 60 -2.14 -5.91 0.46
CA GLY A 60 -2.26 -4.92 -0.61
C GLY A 60 -1.78 -5.42 -1.98
N GLU A 61 -0.87 -6.39 -2.00
CA GLU A 61 -0.30 -6.98 -3.20
C GLU A 61 -1.33 -7.79 -4.02
N GLU A 62 -2.28 -8.43 -3.34
CA GLU A 62 -3.37 -9.16 -3.99
C GLU A 62 -4.48 -8.19 -4.43
N ALA A 63 -4.79 -7.20 -3.58
CA ALA A 63 -5.85 -6.22 -3.81
C ALA A 63 -5.57 -5.30 -5.01
N ASN A 64 -4.43 -4.60 -4.97
CA ASN A 64 -4.09 -3.51 -5.89
C ASN A 64 -2.61 -3.58 -6.34
N GLY A 65 -1.93 -4.69 -6.06
CA GLY A 65 -0.49 -4.80 -6.26
C GLY A 65 -0.07 -4.79 -7.73
N ILE A 66 0.99 -4.02 -8.01
CA ILE A 66 1.59 -3.94 -9.34
C ILE A 66 2.68 -5.01 -9.45
N PRO A 67 2.80 -5.77 -10.55
CA PRO A 67 3.90 -6.70 -10.74
C PRO A 67 5.24 -5.98 -10.54
N TYR A 68 6.12 -6.52 -9.70
CA TYR A 68 7.32 -5.85 -9.20
C TYR A 68 8.16 -5.20 -10.30
N TRP A 69 8.47 -5.95 -11.37
CA TRP A 69 9.26 -5.43 -12.48
C TRP A 69 8.54 -4.34 -13.29
N ILE A 70 7.21 -4.38 -13.34
CA ILE A 70 6.42 -3.30 -13.96
C ILE A 70 6.52 -2.07 -13.07
N TRP A 71 6.25 -2.21 -11.76
CA TRP A 71 6.38 -1.12 -10.79
C TRP A 71 7.77 -0.48 -10.86
N LYS A 72 8.83 -1.29 -10.78
CA LYS A 72 10.23 -0.83 -10.81
C LYS A 72 10.61 -0.08 -12.09
N VAL A 73 10.01 -0.42 -13.24
CA VAL A 73 10.32 0.24 -14.52
C VAL A 73 9.56 1.55 -14.72
N LEU A 74 8.40 1.75 -14.05
CA LEU A 74 7.58 2.95 -14.25
C LEU A 74 8.36 4.26 -14.08
N PRO A 75 9.06 4.52 -12.96
CA PRO A 75 9.74 5.81 -12.78
C PRO A 75 10.88 6.03 -13.79
N VAL A 76 11.52 4.95 -14.26
CA VAL A 76 12.61 5.02 -15.24
C VAL A 76 12.07 5.27 -16.65
N MET A 77 10.92 4.69 -17.00
CA MET A 77 10.31 4.83 -18.31
C MET A 77 9.52 6.14 -18.47
N PHE A 78 8.96 6.65 -17.38
CA PHE A 78 8.10 7.83 -17.34
C PHE A 78 8.63 8.94 -16.41
N PRO A 79 9.93 9.33 -16.51
CA PRO A 79 10.48 10.36 -15.63
C PRO A 79 9.81 11.72 -15.87
N ASP A 80 9.29 11.95 -17.08
CA ASP A 80 8.52 13.15 -17.45
C ASP A 80 7.15 13.26 -16.76
N LYS A 81 6.73 12.22 -16.03
CA LYS A 81 5.47 12.18 -15.27
C LYS A 81 5.69 12.29 -13.77
N LEU A 82 6.94 12.45 -13.32
CA LEU A 82 7.32 12.59 -11.93
C LEU A 82 7.85 14.01 -11.66
N PRO A 83 7.72 14.52 -10.43
CA PRO A 83 8.31 15.81 -10.06
C PRO A 83 9.84 15.78 -9.96
N GLY A 84 10.45 14.58 -9.93
CA GLY A 84 11.88 14.40 -9.86
C GLY A 84 12.28 12.95 -10.10
N GLU A 85 13.44 12.55 -9.57
CA GLU A 85 13.96 11.20 -9.75
C GLU A 85 13.22 10.16 -8.91
N GLY A 86 12.75 9.11 -9.57
CA GLY A 86 12.29 7.90 -8.91
C GLY A 86 11.02 8.07 -8.08
N TYR A 87 10.72 7.07 -7.27
CA TYR A 87 9.64 7.16 -6.29
C TYR A 87 9.97 8.13 -5.13
N THR A 88 11.24 8.36 -4.85
CA THR A 88 11.69 9.32 -3.84
C THR A 88 11.25 10.76 -4.12
N SER A 89 11.02 11.14 -5.39
CA SER A 89 10.49 12.47 -5.70
C SER A 89 9.04 12.68 -5.26
N LEU A 90 8.31 11.58 -5.01
CA LEU A 90 6.97 11.59 -4.42
C LEU A 90 7.03 11.46 -2.89
N GLY A 91 8.21 11.60 -2.29
CA GLY A 91 8.42 11.59 -0.85
C GLY A 91 8.40 10.21 -0.20
N PHE A 92 8.40 9.12 -0.97
CA PHE A 92 8.58 7.78 -0.41
C PHE A 92 9.98 7.64 0.23
N ILE A 93 10.02 7.21 1.48
CA ILE A 93 11.25 7.09 2.28
C ILE A 93 11.96 5.78 1.90
N SER A 94 13.24 5.84 1.57
CA SER A 94 14.04 4.66 1.20
C SER A 94 15.20 4.46 2.17
N GLU A 95 15.53 3.20 2.47
CA GLU A 95 16.71 2.83 3.25
C GLU A 95 17.78 2.22 2.32
N PRO A 96 19.09 2.51 2.50
CA PRO A 96 20.12 2.11 1.54
C PRO A 96 20.22 0.61 1.23
N GLU A 97 19.86 -0.26 2.18
CA GLU A 97 19.95 -1.71 2.04
C GLU A 97 18.63 -2.35 1.59
N GLN A 98 17.59 -1.56 1.36
CA GLN A 98 16.25 -2.03 1.03
C GLN A 98 15.89 -1.67 -0.40
N ASP A 99 15.40 -2.66 -1.15
CA ASP A 99 15.01 -2.47 -2.55
C ASP A 99 13.67 -1.75 -2.70
N LEU A 100 12.78 -1.89 -1.70
CA LEU A 100 11.49 -1.21 -1.65
C LEU A 100 11.57 -0.02 -0.68
N PRO A 101 10.91 1.11 -0.97
CA PRO A 101 10.71 2.16 0.01
C PRO A 101 9.89 1.65 1.21
N ILE A 102 10.10 2.27 2.37
CA ILE A 102 9.25 2.09 3.54
C ILE A 102 7.81 2.37 3.14
N GLY A 103 6.90 1.48 3.53
CA GLY A 103 5.50 1.57 3.14
C GLY A 103 5.11 0.61 2.02
N PHE A 104 6.07 -0.08 1.41
CA PHE A 104 5.79 -1.08 0.38
C PHE A 104 6.18 -2.49 0.85
N SER A 105 5.30 -3.44 0.57
CA SER A 105 5.52 -4.85 0.80
C SER A 105 5.53 -5.61 -0.52
N GLN A 106 6.17 -6.78 -0.50
CA GLN A 106 6.23 -7.67 -1.66
C GLN A 106 5.75 -9.07 -1.30
N SER A 107 4.88 -9.58 -2.16
CA SER A 107 4.31 -10.91 -2.06
C SER A 107 4.30 -11.59 -3.41
N LYS A 108 4.50 -12.91 -3.43
CA LYS A 108 4.54 -13.69 -4.65
C LYS A 108 3.16 -14.27 -4.96
N ILE A 109 2.53 -13.75 -6.01
CA ILE A 109 1.20 -14.16 -6.51
C ILE A 109 1.35 -14.40 -8.01
N LEU A 110 1.64 -15.64 -8.41
CA LEU A 110 2.20 -16.05 -9.72
C LEU A 110 3.60 -15.47 -9.96
N PHE A 111 3.76 -14.16 -9.82
CA PHE A 111 5.02 -13.42 -9.83
C PHE A 111 5.04 -12.45 -8.64
N ASN A 112 6.20 -11.86 -8.35
CA ASN A 112 6.30 -10.86 -7.30
C ASN A 112 5.45 -9.64 -7.63
N ARG A 113 4.59 -9.24 -6.69
CA ARG A 113 3.80 -8.01 -6.74
C ARG A 113 4.20 -7.11 -5.57
N VAL A 114 4.08 -5.81 -5.80
CA VAL A 114 4.36 -4.77 -4.80
C VAL A 114 3.06 -4.07 -4.48
N GLY A 115 2.79 -3.91 -3.19
CA GLY A 115 1.61 -3.25 -2.65
C GLY A 115 2.01 -2.31 -1.52
N GLN A 116 1.16 -1.35 -1.21
CA GLN A 116 1.38 -0.45 -0.08
C GLN A 116 0.88 -1.09 1.22
N ASN A 117 1.55 -0.78 2.33
CA ASN A 117 1.17 -1.14 3.69
C ASN A 117 1.04 0.12 4.57
N CYS A 118 0.81 -0.08 5.87
CA CYS A 118 0.57 0.99 6.86
C CYS A 118 1.67 2.05 6.90
N ALA A 119 2.94 1.68 6.72
CA ALA A 119 4.06 2.60 6.84
C ALA A 119 4.13 3.64 5.71
N THR A 120 3.38 3.47 4.61
CA THR A 120 3.22 4.51 3.58
C THR A 120 2.70 5.81 4.20
N CYS A 121 1.72 5.70 5.11
CA CYS A 121 1.05 6.84 5.74
C CYS A 121 1.60 7.13 7.15
N HIS A 122 2.21 6.13 7.79
CA HIS A 122 2.58 6.16 9.21
C HIS A 122 4.08 5.95 9.46
N ALA A 123 4.93 6.35 8.52
CA ALA A 123 6.35 6.58 8.76
C ALA A 123 6.72 7.99 8.31
N GLY A 124 7.30 8.77 9.22
CA GLY A 124 7.73 10.14 8.97
C GLY A 124 9.24 10.28 8.97
N SER A 125 9.70 11.48 8.66
CA SER A 125 11.11 11.84 8.80
C SER A 125 11.31 13.20 9.46
N LEU A 126 12.39 13.29 10.24
CA LEU A 126 12.85 14.52 10.88
C LEU A 126 14.26 14.83 10.38
N ARG A 127 14.56 16.10 10.12
CA ARG A 127 15.92 16.57 9.89
C ARG A 127 16.24 17.65 10.91
N ASP A 128 17.43 17.59 11.51
CA ASP A 128 17.89 18.62 12.45
C ASP A 128 18.13 19.97 11.75
N THR A 129 18.60 19.91 10.51
CA THR A 129 18.78 21.06 9.60
C THR A 129 18.39 20.68 8.18
N PRO A 130 18.17 21.65 7.25
CA PRO A 130 17.82 21.34 5.87
C PRO A 130 18.78 20.35 5.17
N ASP A 131 20.07 20.41 5.52
CA ASP A 131 21.15 19.60 4.93
C ASP A 131 21.45 18.29 5.70
N SER A 132 20.84 18.08 6.87
CA SER A 132 21.06 16.88 7.68
C SER A 132 20.41 15.66 7.05
N GLN A 133 21.01 14.48 7.28
CA GLN A 133 20.39 13.21 6.89
C GLN A 133 19.04 13.05 7.62
N PRO A 134 17.97 12.65 6.92
CA PRO A 134 16.68 12.41 7.56
C PRO A 134 16.76 11.25 8.55
N GLN A 135 16.31 11.50 9.77
CA GLN A 135 16.00 10.48 10.75
C GLN A 135 14.61 9.94 10.46
N ILE A 136 14.49 8.62 10.28
CA ILE A 136 13.22 7.95 10.03
C ILE A 136 12.56 7.65 11.38
N ILE A 137 11.29 8.03 11.53
CA ILE A 137 10.51 7.76 12.73
C ILE A 137 9.31 6.92 12.33
N THR A 138 9.33 5.64 12.69
CA THR A 138 8.19 4.74 12.51
C THR A 138 7.01 5.20 13.38
N THR A 139 5.79 4.94 12.95
CA THR A 139 4.51 5.30 13.63
C THR A 139 4.20 6.80 13.70
N MET A 140 5.11 7.65 13.23
CA MET A 140 4.87 9.07 12.99
C MET A 140 4.00 9.27 11.75
N PRO A 141 3.09 10.26 11.74
CA PRO A 141 2.47 10.74 10.50
C PRO A 141 3.51 10.97 9.41
N SER A 142 3.33 10.38 8.24
CA SER A 142 4.20 10.72 7.12
C SER A 142 4.03 12.19 6.78
N ASN A 143 5.13 12.93 6.79
CA ASN A 143 5.18 14.36 6.44
C ASN A 143 5.78 14.60 5.05
N THR A 144 6.10 13.53 4.33
CA THR A 144 6.87 13.59 3.07
C THR A 144 6.12 12.97 1.90
N VAL A 145 5.34 11.91 2.12
CA VAL A 145 4.67 11.18 1.04
C VAL A 145 3.58 12.04 0.39
N ASP A 146 3.73 12.24 -0.92
CA ASP A 146 2.73 12.82 -1.82
C ASP A 146 1.90 11.68 -2.44
N LEU A 147 0.89 11.23 -1.70
CA LEU A 147 0.02 10.13 -2.14
C LEU A 147 -0.83 10.55 -3.35
N GLU A 148 -1.22 11.83 -3.42
CA GLU A 148 -1.91 12.40 -4.58
C GLU A 148 -1.05 12.29 -5.84
N GLY A 149 0.20 12.74 -5.76
CA GLY A 149 1.17 12.70 -6.83
C GLY A 149 1.41 11.26 -7.31
N TYR A 150 1.44 10.29 -6.41
CA TYR A 150 1.54 8.88 -6.78
C TYR A 150 0.32 8.37 -7.56
N ILE A 151 -0.90 8.71 -7.12
CA ILE A 151 -2.14 8.35 -7.82
C ILE A 151 -2.20 9.03 -9.20
N LYS A 152 -1.85 10.31 -9.28
CA LYS A 152 -1.78 11.09 -10.54
C LYS A 152 -0.72 10.51 -11.49
N PHE A 153 0.44 10.11 -10.97
CA PHE A 153 1.50 9.45 -11.74
C PHE A 153 1.00 8.13 -12.35
N LEU A 154 0.45 7.22 -11.53
CA LEU A 154 -0.08 5.95 -12.01
C LEU A 154 -1.20 6.15 -13.05
N SER A 155 -2.08 7.11 -12.81
CA SER A 155 -3.16 7.49 -13.73
C SER A 155 -2.63 8.01 -15.07
N ALA A 156 -1.53 8.79 -15.06
CA ALA A 156 -0.92 9.34 -16.25
C ALA A 156 -0.22 8.26 -17.08
N VAL A 157 0.53 7.35 -16.45
CA VAL A 157 1.25 6.29 -17.19
C VAL A 157 0.30 5.25 -17.80
N ALA A 158 -0.85 4.99 -17.17
CA ALA A 158 -1.84 4.02 -17.64
C ALA A 158 -2.29 4.27 -19.09
N VAL A 159 -2.43 5.54 -19.47
CA VAL A 159 -2.89 5.97 -20.80
C VAL A 159 -1.75 6.38 -21.73
N ASP A 160 -0.50 6.35 -21.28
CA ASP A 160 0.66 6.70 -22.11
C ASP A 160 0.96 5.60 -23.14
N LYS A 161 1.27 6.02 -24.38
CA LYS A 161 1.56 5.12 -25.51
C LYS A 161 2.78 4.22 -25.29
N ARG A 162 3.68 4.58 -24.36
CA ARG A 162 4.85 3.76 -23.99
C ARG A 162 4.48 2.57 -23.11
N PHE A 163 3.32 2.56 -22.46
CA PHE A 163 2.88 1.45 -21.61
C PHE A 163 2.45 0.25 -22.46
N THR A 164 3.43 -0.43 -23.06
CA THR A 164 3.22 -1.62 -23.89
C THR A 164 4.33 -2.62 -23.67
N ALA A 165 4.03 -3.90 -23.87
CA ALA A 165 5.04 -4.94 -23.75
C ALA A 165 6.23 -4.78 -24.72
N LYS A 166 6.03 -4.10 -25.86
CA LYS A 166 7.09 -3.82 -26.81
C LYS A 166 8.15 -2.89 -26.21
N GLU A 167 7.72 -1.83 -25.55
CA GLU A 167 8.60 -0.80 -25.00
C GLU A 167 9.09 -1.17 -23.59
N MET A 168 8.24 -1.80 -22.77
CA MET A 168 8.56 -2.08 -21.37
C MET A 168 9.47 -3.29 -21.17
N MET A 169 9.32 -4.36 -21.98
CA MET A 169 10.12 -5.57 -21.79
C MET A 169 11.64 -5.33 -21.91
N PRO A 170 12.15 -4.58 -22.92
CA PRO A 170 13.58 -4.25 -22.98
C PRO A 170 14.06 -3.47 -21.76
N MET A 171 13.26 -2.52 -21.27
CA MET A 171 13.58 -1.74 -20.07
C MET A 171 13.61 -2.61 -18.81
N ILE A 172 12.62 -3.49 -18.64
CA ILE A 172 12.57 -4.48 -17.55
C ILE A 172 13.84 -5.36 -17.54
N GLU A 173 14.24 -5.87 -18.70
CA GLU A 173 15.47 -6.68 -18.83
C GLU A 173 16.73 -5.84 -18.52
N SER A 174 16.78 -4.58 -18.96
CA SER A 174 17.90 -3.67 -18.67
C SER A 174 18.07 -3.35 -17.17
N LEU A 175 16.97 -3.40 -16.40
CA LEU A 175 16.98 -3.25 -14.95
C LEU A 175 17.35 -4.55 -14.20
N GLY A 176 17.77 -5.60 -14.93
CA GLY A 176 18.30 -6.84 -14.36
C GLY A 176 17.29 -7.97 -14.21
N ALA A 177 16.08 -7.85 -14.78
CA ALA A 177 15.08 -8.91 -14.73
C ALA A 177 15.55 -10.17 -15.50
N LYS A 178 15.66 -11.30 -14.79
CA LYS A 178 16.05 -12.60 -15.35
C LYS A 178 14.83 -13.48 -15.61
N LEU A 179 13.92 -13.02 -16.48
CA LEU A 179 12.70 -13.77 -16.82
C LEU A 179 13.01 -14.95 -17.73
N ASN A 180 12.50 -16.13 -17.38
CA ASN A 180 12.54 -17.32 -18.23
C ASN A 180 11.60 -17.17 -19.45
N PRO A 181 11.68 -18.04 -20.48
CA PRO A 181 10.86 -17.89 -21.68
C PRO A 181 9.34 -17.87 -21.42
N LEU A 182 8.84 -18.66 -20.47
CA LEU A 182 7.42 -18.67 -20.09
C LEU A 182 7.04 -17.36 -19.39
N GLU A 183 7.85 -16.89 -18.44
CA GLU A 183 7.64 -15.61 -17.75
C GLU A 183 7.65 -14.44 -18.73
N LYS A 184 8.53 -14.46 -19.75
CA LYS A 184 8.54 -13.43 -20.81
C LYS A 184 7.23 -13.42 -21.59
N LEU A 185 6.66 -14.58 -21.90
CA LEU A 185 5.35 -14.69 -22.57
C LEU A 185 4.23 -14.18 -21.65
N ILE A 186 4.23 -14.57 -20.38
CA ILE A 186 3.25 -14.11 -19.39
C ILE A 186 3.33 -12.58 -19.24
N TYR A 187 4.52 -12.01 -19.08
CA TYR A 187 4.68 -10.56 -18.98
C TYR A 187 4.19 -9.84 -20.24
N ARG A 188 4.56 -10.35 -21.41
CA ARG A 188 4.22 -9.71 -22.70
C ARG A 188 2.73 -9.72 -22.99
N TYR A 189 2.05 -10.83 -22.73
CA TYR A 189 0.67 -11.02 -23.17
C TYR A 189 -0.36 -10.89 -22.05
N LEU A 190 0.04 -10.99 -20.78
CA LEU A 190 -0.86 -10.92 -19.63
C LEU A 190 -0.47 -9.81 -18.66
N ALA A 191 0.73 -9.86 -18.05
CA ALA A 191 1.04 -8.99 -16.91
C ALA A 191 1.05 -7.49 -17.30
N ILE A 192 1.70 -7.13 -18.41
CA ILE A 192 1.77 -5.73 -18.86
C ILE A 192 0.40 -5.21 -19.32
N PRO A 193 -0.33 -5.89 -20.24
CA PRO A 193 -1.67 -5.45 -20.64
C PRO A 193 -2.65 -5.36 -19.47
N GLN A 194 -2.71 -6.39 -18.61
CA GLN A 194 -3.65 -6.40 -17.47
C GLN A 194 -3.31 -5.33 -16.43
N THR A 195 -2.03 -5.06 -16.18
CA THR A 195 -1.63 -3.96 -15.28
C THR A 195 -2.08 -2.63 -15.87
N ARG A 196 -1.91 -2.42 -17.19
CA ARG A 196 -2.39 -1.21 -17.85
C ARG A 196 -3.89 -1.04 -17.70
N ASP A 197 -4.66 -2.09 -17.98
CA ASP A 197 -6.11 -2.07 -17.89
C ASP A 197 -6.57 -1.79 -16.46
N ALA A 198 -5.95 -2.43 -15.46
CA ALA A 198 -6.21 -2.17 -14.05
C ALA A 198 -5.91 -0.72 -13.65
N LEU A 199 -4.81 -0.14 -14.12
CA LEU A 199 -4.49 1.27 -13.86
C LEU A 199 -5.44 2.24 -14.58
N ILE A 200 -5.99 1.88 -15.76
CA ILE A 200 -7.04 2.64 -16.43
C ILE A 200 -8.34 2.62 -15.60
N THR A 201 -8.71 1.46 -15.06
CA THR A 201 -9.86 1.37 -14.14
C THR A 201 -9.62 2.20 -12.88
N GLN A 202 -8.43 2.10 -12.27
CA GLN A 202 -8.06 2.92 -11.11
C GLN A 202 -8.16 4.42 -11.43
N ARG A 203 -7.65 4.85 -12.59
CA ARG A 203 -7.78 6.25 -13.05
C ARG A 203 -9.24 6.71 -13.07
N SER A 204 -10.16 5.88 -13.54
CA SER A 204 -11.59 6.24 -13.55
C SER A 204 -12.16 6.36 -12.13
N GLN A 205 -11.77 5.49 -11.21
CA GLN A 205 -12.21 5.55 -9.81
C GLN A 205 -11.66 6.80 -9.08
N PHE A 206 -10.49 7.28 -9.47
CA PHE A 206 -9.86 8.48 -8.94
C PHE A 206 -10.12 9.76 -9.77
N ALA A 207 -11.02 9.73 -10.76
CA ALA A 207 -11.30 10.89 -11.61
C ALA A 207 -11.85 12.11 -10.83
N PHE A 208 -12.33 11.91 -9.60
CA PHE A 208 -12.72 13.00 -8.71
C PHE A 208 -11.55 13.93 -8.33
N LEU A 209 -10.30 13.46 -8.39
CA LEU A 209 -9.12 14.28 -8.08
C LEU A 209 -8.96 15.47 -9.03
N GLU A 210 -9.52 15.42 -10.24
CA GLU A 210 -9.52 16.55 -11.18
C GLU A 210 -10.45 17.70 -10.74
N ARG A 211 -11.35 17.44 -9.79
CA ARG A 211 -12.29 18.41 -9.20
C ARG A 211 -11.95 18.75 -7.75
N GLN A 212 -11.00 18.04 -7.16
CA GLN A 212 -10.55 18.26 -5.80
C GLN A 212 -9.37 19.24 -5.78
N SER A 213 -9.21 19.95 -4.66
CA SER A 213 -8.01 20.73 -4.38
C SER A 213 -6.81 19.80 -4.20
N ASP A 214 -5.66 20.23 -4.74
CA ASP A 214 -4.38 19.57 -4.47
C ASP A 214 -4.08 19.61 -2.97
N TYR A 215 -3.68 18.47 -2.39
CA TYR A 215 -3.39 18.35 -0.94
C TYR A 215 -1.92 18.15 -0.60
N GLY A 216 -1.12 17.69 -1.57
CA GLY A 216 0.32 17.55 -1.45
C GLY A 216 0.78 16.59 -0.34
N PRO A 217 2.06 16.69 0.06
CA PRO A 217 2.66 15.78 1.04
C PRO A 217 1.97 15.72 2.40
N GLY A 218 1.91 14.50 2.96
CA GLY A 218 1.48 14.22 4.33
C GLY A 218 -0.04 14.22 4.56
N ARG A 219 -0.81 14.23 3.48
CA ARG A 219 -2.27 14.26 3.50
C ARG A 219 -2.87 13.19 2.61
N VAL A 220 -4.16 12.94 2.85
CA VAL A 220 -4.95 11.99 2.07
C VAL A 220 -6.41 12.43 1.99
N ASP A 221 -7.07 12.15 0.88
CA ASP A 221 -8.53 12.14 0.80
C ASP A 221 -9.07 10.91 1.55
N THR A 222 -9.84 11.15 2.62
CA THR A 222 -10.21 10.09 3.56
C THR A 222 -11.38 9.24 3.11
N PHE A 223 -12.27 9.74 2.24
CA PHE A 223 -13.53 9.05 1.94
C PHE A 223 -13.92 9.00 0.49
N THR A 224 -13.61 10.02 -0.32
CA THR A 224 -13.99 10.01 -1.72
C THR A 224 -13.38 8.81 -2.43
N SER A 225 -12.13 8.48 -2.10
CA SER A 225 -11.45 7.26 -2.52
C SER A 225 -12.17 5.97 -2.10
N TYR A 226 -12.74 5.92 -0.90
CA TYR A 226 -13.56 4.78 -0.45
C TYR A 226 -14.88 4.69 -1.20
N LYS A 227 -15.62 5.81 -1.29
CA LYS A 227 -16.89 5.92 -2.01
C LYS A 227 -16.76 5.33 -3.41
N THR A 228 -15.73 5.74 -4.16
CA THR A 228 -15.57 5.31 -5.55
C THR A 228 -14.96 3.91 -5.70
N ARG A 229 -13.94 3.56 -4.92
CA ARG A 229 -13.22 2.28 -5.09
C ARG A 229 -13.88 1.11 -4.40
N GLN A 230 -14.38 1.30 -3.19
CA GLN A 230 -14.89 0.22 -2.35
C GLN A 230 -16.41 0.09 -2.43
N PHE A 231 -17.12 1.20 -2.60
CA PHE A 231 -18.59 1.23 -2.64
C PHE A 231 -19.18 1.56 -4.01
N GLY A 232 -18.34 1.78 -5.02
CA GLY A 232 -18.77 1.88 -6.43
C GLY A 232 -19.54 3.17 -6.76
N PHE A 233 -19.41 4.22 -5.95
CA PHE A 233 -20.00 5.51 -6.25
C PHE A 233 -19.36 6.08 -7.53
N SER A 234 -20.17 6.69 -8.39
CA SER A 234 -19.64 7.35 -9.58
C SER A 234 -18.85 8.59 -9.17
N SER A 235 -17.57 8.65 -9.54
CA SER A 235 -16.69 9.78 -9.22
C SER A 235 -17.21 11.12 -9.76
N GLU A 236 -17.98 11.11 -10.85
CA GLU A 236 -18.56 12.31 -11.46
C GLU A 236 -19.80 12.82 -10.71
N LEU A 237 -20.47 11.95 -9.96
CA LEU A 237 -21.71 12.26 -9.23
C LEU A 237 -21.46 12.72 -7.79
N ILE A 238 -20.22 12.63 -7.29
CA ILE A 238 -19.87 13.16 -5.97
C ILE A 238 -20.07 14.67 -5.96
N GLU A 239 -20.94 15.16 -5.07
CA GLU A 239 -21.22 16.58 -4.90
C GLU A 239 -19.96 17.36 -4.52
N GLU A 240 -19.86 18.61 -4.99
CA GLU A 240 -18.68 19.46 -4.76
C GLU A 240 -18.40 19.68 -3.26
N LYS A 241 -19.45 19.80 -2.44
CA LYS A 241 -19.34 19.96 -0.98
C LYS A 241 -18.76 18.73 -0.26
N GLU A 242 -18.82 17.55 -0.90
CA GLU A 242 -18.31 16.29 -0.35
C GLU A 242 -16.90 15.97 -0.81
N LEU A 243 -16.40 16.72 -1.81
CA LEU A 243 -15.00 16.69 -2.20
C LEU A 243 -14.15 17.40 -1.13
N ASN A 244 -12.84 17.24 -1.23
CA ASN A 244 -11.89 17.85 -0.30
C ASN A 244 -12.04 17.31 1.12
N GLY A 245 -12.34 16.01 1.25
CA GLY A 245 -12.27 15.27 2.51
C GLY A 245 -10.83 15.02 2.96
N ILE A 246 -10.00 16.05 2.90
CA ILE A 246 -8.55 15.96 3.06
C ILE A 246 -8.20 16.07 4.54
N ALA A 247 -7.35 15.16 5.02
CA ALA A 247 -6.81 15.23 6.37
C ALA A 247 -5.34 14.84 6.39
N ASP A 248 -4.62 15.33 7.40
CA ASP A 248 -3.27 14.87 7.70
C ASP A 248 -3.30 13.41 8.18
N PHE A 249 -2.25 12.65 7.91
CA PHE A 249 -2.11 11.31 8.48
C PHE A 249 -2.06 11.39 10.02
N PRO A 250 -2.81 10.56 10.76
CA PRO A 250 -2.76 10.59 12.22
C PRO A 250 -1.55 9.84 12.77
N SER A 251 -1.11 10.21 13.98
CA SER A 251 -0.13 9.43 14.73
C SER A 251 -0.76 8.14 15.23
N ILE A 252 -0.04 7.02 15.19
CA ILE A 252 -0.57 5.71 15.59
C ILE A 252 0.06 5.13 16.87
N TRP A 253 0.84 5.93 17.62
CA TRP A 253 1.21 5.63 19.01
C TRP A 253 0.06 5.95 19.98
N GLN A 254 0.20 5.53 21.25
CA GLN A 254 -0.77 5.73 22.33
C GLN A 254 -2.18 5.24 21.99
N GLN A 255 -2.31 3.99 21.54
CA GLN A 255 -3.60 3.46 21.14
C GLN A 255 -4.48 3.07 22.35
N LYS A 256 -3.91 2.43 23.38
CA LYS A 256 -4.63 2.02 24.60
C LYS A 256 -5.45 3.13 25.27
N PRO A 257 -4.90 4.34 25.53
CA PRO A 257 -5.70 5.39 26.17
C PRO A 257 -6.78 6.01 25.26
N ARG A 258 -6.78 5.69 23.96
CA ARG A 258 -7.79 6.18 23.00
C ARG A 258 -9.00 5.24 22.84
N GLU A 259 -8.94 4.05 23.41
CA GLU A 259 -10.05 3.09 23.31
C GLU A 259 -11.32 3.65 23.97
N GLY A 260 -12.45 3.53 23.27
CA GLY A 260 -13.75 4.07 23.70
C GLY A 260 -13.94 5.58 23.46
N MET A 261 -12.92 6.30 22.99
CA MET A 261 -13.05 7.69 22.53
C MET A 261 -13.78 7.76 21.19
N GLN A 262 -14.19 8.95 20.77
CA GLN A 262 -14.64 9.24 19.40
C GLN A 262 -13.39 9.37 18.50
N LEU A 263 -13.10 8.32 17.74
CA LEU A 263 -11.93 8.11 16.89
C LEU A 263 -12.15 8.66 15.47
N HIS A 264 -11.08 8.63 14.65
CA HIS A 264 -10.97 9.42 13.42
C HIS A 264 -11.08 10.93 13.69
N TRP A 265 -11.02 11.73 12.62
CA TRP A 265 -11.03 13.19 12.73
C TRP A 265 -12.42 13.76 13.10
N ASP A 266 -13.48 12.98 12.87
CA ASP A 266 -14.89 13.36 13.01
C ASP A 266 -15.65 12.53 14.04
N GLY A 267 -15.01 11.57 14.71
CA GLY A 267 -15.64 10.79 15.76
C GLY A 267 -16.59 9.69 15.27
N ASP A 268 -16.47 9.27 14.02
CA ASP A 268 -17.34 8.27 13.37
C ASP A 268 -17.18 6.85 13.96
N ASN A 269 -16.16 6.62 14.79
CA ASN A 269 -15.85 5.32 15.36
C ASN A 269 -15.49 5.38 16.85
N LYS A 270 -15.67 4.29 17.59
CA LYS A 270 -15.29 4.21 19.02
C LYS A 270 -14.39 3.03 19.40
N SER A 271 -14.10 2.15 18.45
CA SER A 271 -13.30 0.94 18.66
C SER A 271 -11.97 1.09 17.94
N VAL A 272 -10.86 1.03 18.66
CA VAL A 272 -9.52 1.09 18.04
C VAL A 272 -9.33 -0.06 17.07
N ASN A 273 -9.83 -1.26 17.40
CA ASN A 273 -9.70 -2.44 16.55
C ASN A 273 -10.52 -2.34 15.27
N GLU A 274 -11.77 -1.87 15.37
CA GLU A 274 -12.58 -1.61 14.18
C GLU A 274 -11.88 -0.57 13.33
N ARG A 275 -11.49 0.56 13.92
CA ARG A 275 -10.86 1.67 13.22
C ARG A 275 -9.60 1.26 12.48
N ASN A 276 -8.75 0.43 13.08
CA ASN A 276 -7.54 -0.06 12.43
C ASN A 276 -7.88 -0.94 11.21
N SER A 277 -8.91 -1.77 11.32
CA SER A 277 -9.35 -2.67 10.25
C SER A 277 -10.03 -1.90 9.11
N SER A 278 -10.92 -0.96 9.44
CA SER A 278 -11.63 -0.13 8.46
C SER A 278 -10.67 0.82 7.73
N ALA A 279 -9.71 1.44 8.44
CA ALA A 279 -8.68 2.27 7.83
C ALA A 279 -7.74 1.48 6.90
N ALA A 280 -7.46 0.21 7.18
CA ALA A 280 -6.63 -0.63 6.32
C ALA A 280 -7.27 -0.90 4.95
N LEU A 281 -8.60 -0.84 4.83
CA LEU A 281 -9.33 -1.04 3.57
C LEU A 281 -9.03 0.03 2.51
N ALA A 282 -8.34 1.12 2.85
CA ALA A 282 -7.76 2.03 1.85
C ALA A 282 -6.76 1.32 0.91
N LEU A 283 -6.05 0.32 1.44
CA LEU A 283 -4.95 -0.39 0.77
C LEU A 283 -5.31 -1.81 0.36
N VAL A 284 -6.28 -2.43 1.04
CA VAL A 284 -6.68 -3.84 0.85
C VAL A 284 -8.18 -3.98 0.61
N THR A 285 -8.64 -5.17 0.22
CA THR A 285 -10.08 -5.49 0.12
C THR A 285 -10.50 -6.44 1.25
N PRO A 286 -11.82 -6.58 1.53
CA PRO A 286 -12.30 -7.56 2.52
C PRO A 286 -11.87 -9.01 2.26
N THR A 287 -11.52 -9.37 1.03
CA THR A 287 -11.10 -10.72 0.65
C THR A 287 -9.58 -10.92 0.67
N THR A 288 -8.80 -9.85 0.73
CA THR A 288 -7.33 -9.88 0.65
C THR A 288 -6.66 -9.42 1.94
N ILE A 289 -7.42 -8.79 2.84
CA ILE A 289 -6.94 -8.31 4.13
C ILE A 289 -6.27 -9.41 4.95
N ASN A 290 -5.05 -9.14 5.41
CA ASN A 290 -4.32 -10.00 6.33
C ASN A 290 -4.53 -9.50 7.77
N LEU A 291 -5.61 -9.97 8.40
CA LEU A 291 -5.97 -9.59 9.77
C LEU A 291 -4.89 -9.98 10.78
N ASP A 292 -4.19 -11.10 10.60
CA ASP A 292 -3.12 -11.52 11.52
C ASP A 292 -1.96 -10.51 11.53
N ALA A 293 -1.57 -9.99 10.36
CA ALA A 293 -0.54 -8.95 10.26
C ALA A 293 -1.01 -7.63 10.88
N ILE A 294 -2.26 -7.23 10.62
CA ILE A 294 -2.84 -6.01 11.19
C ILE A 294 -2.92 -6.10 12.71
N HIS A 295 -3.42 -7.22 13.27
CA HIS A 295 -3.48 -7.43 14.71
C HIS A 295 -2.09 -7.45 15.35
N ARG A 296 -1.10 -8.07 14.70
CA ARG A 296 0.28 -8.04 15.18
C ARG A 296 0.82 -6.61 15.33
N VAL A 297 0.55 -5.75 14.36
CA VAL A 297 0.92 -4.32 14.44
C VAL A 297 0.09 -3.61 15.52
N ALA A 298 -1.22 -3.87 15.60
CA ALA A 298 -2.09 -3.27 16.61
C ALA A 298 -1.64 -3.61 18.04
N ASP A 299 -1.23 -4.85 18.30
CA ASP A 299 -0.72 -5.31 19.60
C ASP A 299 0.54 -4.52 20.01
N TRP A 300 1.45 -4.28 19.06
CA TRP A 300 2.64 -3.47 19.28
C TRP A 300 2.30 -2.01 19.58
N LEU A 301 1.39 -1.43 18.79
CA LEU A 301 0.98 -0.03 18.94
C LEU A 301 0.15 0.23 20.21
N TRP A 302 -0.42 -0.82 20.80
CA TRP A 302 -1.34 -0.71 21.94
C TRP A 302 -0.75 0.12 23.07
N GLU A 303 0.49 -0.19 23.49
CA GLU A 303 1.18 0.50 24.58
C GLU A 303 2.36 1.36 24.12
N LEU A 304 2.57 1.50 22.80
CA LEU A 304 3.69 2.27 22.26
C LEU A 304 3.56 3.77 22.61
N PRO A 305 4.51 4.38 23.35
CA PRO A 305 4.51 5.81 23.62
C PRO A 305 4.97 6.61 22.39
N PRO A 306 4.70 7.94 22.33
CA PRO A 306 5.32 8.79 21.33
C PRO A 306 6.83 8.86 21.55
N PRO A 307 7.62 9.12 20.51
CA PRO A 307 9.05 9.38 20.67
C PRO A 307 9.25 10.63 21.55
N PRO A 308 10.30 10.66 22.38
CA PRO A 308 10.63 11.84 23.16
C PRO A 308 11.03 13.01 22.25
N TYR A 309 10.81 14.24 22.72
CA TYR A 309 11.34 15.42 22.04
C TYR A 309 12.89 15.33 22.01
N PRO A 310 13.53 15.43 20.84
CA PRO A 310 14.95 15.08 20.69
C PRO A 310 15.92 16.21 21.06
N TYR A 311 15.41 17.42 21.33
CA TYR A 311 16.24 18.60 21.62
C TYR A 311 16.16 19.01 23.10
N GLU A 312 17.09 19.87 23.52
CA GLU A 312 17.08 20.42 24.87
C GLU A 312 15.80 21.23 25.15
N ILE A 313 15.20 20.99 26.32
CA ILE A 313 14.03 21.71 26.79
C ILE A 313 14.47 22.68 27.89
N ASN A 314 14.18 23.97 27.71
CA ASN A 314 14.31 24.95 28.78
C ASN A 314 13.26 24.66 29.86
N GLN A 315 13.70 24.08 30.98
CA GLN A 315 12.82 23.62 32.06
C GLN A 315 12.11 24.76 32.80
N GLU A 316 12.73 25.94 32.88
CA GLU A 316 12.11 27.12 33.50
C GLU A 316 10.90 27.58 32.67
N LEU A 317 11.07 27.71 31.35
CA LEU A 317 9.98 28.06 30.45
C LEU A 317 8.90 26.98 30.38
N ALA A 318 9.28 25.70 30.35
CA ALA A 318 8.32 24.59 30.38
C ALA A 318 7.48 24.61 31.67
N SER A 319 8.09 24.93 32.81
CA SER A 319 7.40 25.05 34.10
C SER A 319 6.40 26.22 34.12
N LEU A 320 6.71 27.33 33.44
CA LEU A 320 5.79 28.45 33.25
C LEU A 320 4.65 28.10 32.28
N GLY A 321 4.92 27.30 31.25
CA GLY A 321 3.92 26.86 30.26
C GLY A 321 2.90 25.85 30.82
N LYS A 322 3.31 25.01 31.78
CA LYS A 322 2.44 24.00 32.39
C LYS A 322 1.09 24.55 32.91
N PRO A 323 1.04 25.58 33.78
CA PRO A 323 -0.24 26.13 34.25
C PRO A 323 -1.05 26.78 33.11
N ILE A 324 -0.41 27.34 32.09
CA ILE A 324 -1.11 27.89 30.92
C ILE A 324 -1.83 26.77 30.15
N TYR A 325 -1.13 25.67 29.88
CA TYR A 325 -1.74 24.49 29.25
C TYR A 325 -2.87 23.92 30.10
N GLN A 326 -2.66 23.76 31.40
CA GLN A 326 -3.67 23.23 32.33
C GLN A 326 -4.94 24.07 32.35
N ASN A 327 -4.82 25.40 32.35
CA ASN A 327 -5.97 26.29 32.45
C ASN A 327 -6.73 26.50 31.12
N ASN A 328 -6.06 26.32 29.97
CA ASN A 328 -6.62 26.72 28.68
C ASN A 328 -6.78 25.57 27.66
N CYS A 329 -6.01 24.49 27.79
CA CYS A 329 -5.91 23.45 26.75
C CYS A 329 -6.31 22.07 27.26
N ALA A 330 -5.98 21.76 28.53
CA ALA A 330 -6.06 20.41 29.07
C ALA A 330 -7.49 19.85 29.10
N SER A 331 -8.53 20.69 29.21
CA SER A 331 -9.92 20.23 29.21
C SER A 331 -10.31 19.44 27.96
N CYS A 332 -9.74 19.77 26.79
CA CYS A 332 -9.96 19.08 25.53
C CYS A 332 -8.80 18.15 25.14
N HIS A 333 -7.55 18.48 25.47
CA HIS A 333 -6.37 17.80 24.93
C HIS A 333 -5.63 16.86 25.91
N ALA A 334 -5.84 16.98 27.22
CA ALA A 334 -5.21 16.07 28.17
C ALA A 334 -6.05 14.79 28.30
N PHE A 335 -5.41 13.63 28.48
CA PHE A 335 -6.11 12.33 28.59
C PHE A 335 -7.08 12.24 29.78
N ASP A 336 -6.90 13.07 30.80
CA ASP A 336 -7.79 13.22 31.96
C ASP A 336 -8.73 14.44 31.85
N GLY A 337 -8.73 15.13 30.69
CA GLY A 337 -9.58 16.27 30.41
C GLY A 337 -11.05 15.88 30.25
N ALA A 338 -11.97 16.77 30.65
CA ALA A 338 -13.41 16.47 30.62
C ALA A 338 -14.00 16.28 29.21
N LYS A 339 -13.35 16.81 28.16
CA LYS A 339 -13.80 16.76 26.76
C LYS A 339 -12.88 15.92 25.86
N VAL A 340 -11.80 15.33 26.37
CA VAL A 340 -10.88 14.55 25.52
C VAL A 340 -11.60 13.35 24.92
N GLY A 341 -11.29 13.05 23.66
CA GLY A 341 -11.94 11.94 22.95
C GLY A 341 -13.42 12.18 22.64
N THR A 342 -13.87 13.44 22.64
CA THR A 342 -15.21 13.83 22.17
C THR A 342 -15.09 14.84 21.05
N VAL A 343 -16.02 14.78 20.09
CA VAL A 343 -16.11 15.70 18.96
C VAL A 343 -16.61 17.04 19.46
N VAL A 344 -15.87 18.09 19.09
CA VAL A 344 -16.30 19.48 19.27
C VAL A 344 -17.18 19.87 18.07
N PRO A 345 -18.35 20.49 18.27
CA PRO A 345 -19.17 20.96 17.16
C PRO A 345 -18.39 21.82 16.18
N ILE A 346 -18.65 21.66 14.89
CA ILE A 346 -17.85 22.33 13.84
C ILE A 346 -17.94 23.85 13.92
N GLU A 347 -19.09 24.38 14.36
CA GLU A 347 -19.31 25.81 14.61
C GLU A 347 -18.56 26.33 15.85
N GLU A 348 -18.20 25.46 16.80
CA GLU A 348 -17.41 25.82 17.99
C GLU A 348 -15.90 25.76 17.69
N ILE A 349 -15.42 24.70 17.01
CA ILE A 349 -13.99 24.52 16.71
C ILE A 349 -13.52 25.39 15.54
N GLY A 350 -14.40 25.71 14.57
CA GLY A 350 -14.15 26.66 13.49
C GLY A 350 -13.06 26.25 12.49
N THR A 351 -12.69 24.97 12.42
CA THR A 351 -11.75 24.43 11.43
C THR A 351 -12.40 24.22 10.07
N ASP A 352 -11.59 23.92 9.05
CA ASP A 352 -12.09 23.51 7.74
C ASP A 352 -13.08 22.33 7.85
N ARG A 353 -14.16 22.39 7.06
CA ARG A 353 -15.26 21.43 7.13
C ARG A 353 -15.15 20.27 6.15
N GLY A 354 -14.24 20.32 5.17
CA GLY A 354 -14.24 19.39 4.03
C GLY A 354 -14.23 17.92 4.44
N ARG A 355 -13.41 17.56 5.43
CA ARG A 355 -13.38 16.20 6.00
C ARG A 355 -14.69 15.79 6.68
N LEU A 356 -15.38 16.71 7.36
CA LEU A 356 -16.68 16.42 7.99
C LEU A 356 -17.77 16.28 6.93
N ASP A 357 -17.83 17.22 5.98
CA ASP A 357 -18.87 17.28 4.95
C ASP A 357 -18.72 16.14 3.92
N SER A 358 -17.53 15.56 3.78
CA SER A 358 -17.27 14.37 2.96
C SER A 358 -17.84 13.08 3.58
N TYR A 359 -18.07 12.99 4.89
CA TYR A 359 -18.71 11.82 5.52
C TYR A 359 -20.23 11.96 5.53
N THR A 360 -20.89 11.43 4.49
CA THR A 360 -22.34 11.57 4.36
C THR A 360 -23.11 10.39 4.94
N TYR A 361 -24.37 10.63 5.30
CA TYR A 361 -25.29 9.57 5.71
C TYR A 361 -25.45 8.48 4.65
N GLU A 362 -25.45 8.85 3.36
CA GLU A 362 -25.50 7.87 2.26
C GLU A 362 -24.27 6.97 2.27
N PHE A 363 -23.07 7.55 2.40
CA PHE A 363 -21.84 6.78 2.48
C PHE A 363 -21.83 5.87 3.72
N LEU A 364 -22.14 6.40 4.90
CA LEU A 364 -22.29 5.63 6.14
C LEU A 364 -23.27 4.46 5.96
N SER A 365 -24.41 4.67 5.29
CA SER A 365 -25.43 3.62 5.08
C SER A 365 -24.95 2.46 4.19
N ASN A 366 -23.87 2.66 3.43
CA ASN A 366 -23.24 1.60 2.62
C ASN A 366 -22.14 0.85 3.38
N GLN A 367 -21.61 1.44 4.45
CA GLN A 367 -20.70 0.76 5.36
C GLN A 367 -21.56 -0.14 6.26
N ASN A 368 -21.51 -1.46 6.05
CA ASN A 368 -22.25 -2.46 6.85
C ASN A 368 -21.77 -2.48 8.32
N THR A 369 -22.05 -1.41 9.04
CA THR A 369 -21.62 -1.12 10.42
C THR A 369 -22.69 -1.48 11.43
#